data_AF-A0A3L8E3Z2-F1
#
_entry.id   AF-A0A3L8E3Z2-F1
#
_cell.length_a   1.000
_cell.length_b   1.000
_cell.length_c   1.000
_cell.angle_alpha   90.00
_cell.angle_beta   90.00
_cell.angle_gamma   90.00
#
_symmetry.space_group_name_H-M   'P 1'
#
loop_
_entity.id
_entity.type
_entity.pdbx_description
1 polymer ?
#
loop_
_entity_poly.entity_id
_entity_poly.type
_entity_poly.pdbx_seq_one_letter_code
_entity_poly.pdbx_strand_id
1 'polypeptide(L)'
;MADEETRSLLQEWGIDAACIQRFQEHGITKEIMKDLTDDLLKEIIPCVGPRITFMKKWKTHIAMKKRNENIEESDSESISTDENSDDASQYLRKVNKQKCFIDKRTYERALRPNVKEIITSTEQGRVIVRAYKNQPLSRQARNDIIEIVIDSIINNVKG
;
A
#
# COMPACT_ATOMS: atom_id res chain seq x y z
N MET A 1 6.84 24.98 20.67
CA MET A 1 7.93 23.98 20.84
C MET A 1 7.31 22.62 20.62
N ALA A 2 7.94 21.72 19.86
CA ALA A 2 7.46 20.34 19.81
C ALA A 2 7.41 19.79 21.25
N ASP A 3 6.34 19.07 21.56
CA ASP A 3 6.11 18.46 22.86
C ASP A 3 7.14 17.36 23.14
N GLU A 4 7.47 17.15 24.42
CA GLU A 4 8.48 16.16 24.85
C GLU A 4 8.12 14.73 24.39
N GLU A 5 6.82 14.46 24.19
CA GLU A 5 6.36 13.19 23.59
C GLU A 5 6.83 13.02 22.14
N THR A 6 6.71 14.06 21.31
CA THR A 6 7.17 14.03 19.91
C THR A 6 8.66 13.76 19.85
N ARG A 7 9.44 14.43 20.70
CA ARG A 7 10.89 14.22 20.79
C ARG A 7 11.23 12.77 21.15
N SER A 8 10.58 12.23 22.18
CA SER A 8 10.80 10.86 22.65
C SER A 8 10.48 9.83 21.57
N LEU A 9 9.36 10.00 20.85
CA LEU A 9 8.97 9.14 19.73
C LEU A 9 9.99 9.17 18.59
N LEU A 10 10.45 10.37 18.20
CA LEU A 10 11.44 10.51 17.13
C LEU A 10 12.78 9.88 17.49
N GLN A 11 13.21 9.98 18.75
CA GLN A 11 14.42 9.30 19.24
C GLN A 11 14.27 7.78 19.21
N GLU A 12 13.13 7.26 19.67
CA GLU A 12 12.82 5.82 19.62
C GLU A 12 12.84 5.27 18.18
N TRP A 13 12.41 6.09 17.22
CA TRP A 13 12.40 5.71 15.80
C TRP A 13 13.76 5.82 15.12
N GLY A 14 14.79 6.26 15.84
CA GLY A 14 16.14 6.43 15.32
C GLY A 14 16.23 7.58 14.32
N ILE A 15 15.40 8.62 14.49
CA ILE A 15 15.50 9.84 13.69
C ILE A 15 16.69 10.66 14.20
N ASP A 16 17.45 11.20 13.26
CA ASP A 16 18.66 11.97 13.58
C ASP A 16 18.34 13.23 14.40
N ALA A 17 19.27 13.58 15.30
CA ALA A 17 19.10 14.71 16.22
C ALA A 17 18.90 16.05 15.47
N ALA A 18 19.54 16.23 14.31
CA ALA A 18 19.35 17.44 13.51
C ALA A 18 17.94 17.52 12.92
N CYS A 19 17.33 16.39 12.57
CA CYS A 19 15.93 16.35 12.12
C CYS A 19 15.00 16.65 13.30
N ILE A 20 15.24 16.06 14.48
CA ILE A 20 14.46 16.32 15.70
C ILE A 20 14.47 17.82 16.06
N GLN A 21 15.62 18.46 15.93
CA GLN A 21 15.74 19.91 16.14
C GLN A 21 14.86 20.70 15.16
N ARG A 22 14.80 20.33 13.88
CA ARG A 22 13.89 20.96 12.91
C ARG A 22 12.42 20.76 13.27
N PHE A 23 12.03 19.57 13.75
CA PHE A 23 10.67 19.36 14.27
C PHE A 23 10.34 20.35 15.40
N GLN A 24 11.30 20.63 16.28
CA GLN A 24 11.13 21.59 17.38
C GLN A 24 11.05 23.04 16.89
N GLU A 25 11.92 23.44 15.97
CA GLU A 25 11.98 24.78 15.37
C GLU A 25 10.69 25.11 14.62
N HIS A 26 10.15 24.15 13.86
CA HIS A 26 8.88 24.29 13.15
C HIS A 26 7.65 24.09 14.05
N GLY A 27 7.83 23.84 15.35
CA GLY A 27 6.73 23.68 16.30
C GLY A 27 5.82 22.50 15.99
N ILE A 28 6.36 21.44 15.39
CA ILE A 28 5.59 20.28 14.96
C ILE A 28 5.34 19.39 16.18
N THR A 29 4.09 19.38 16.63
CA THR A 29 3.62 18.51 17.71
C THR A 29 3.04 17.21 17.16
N LYS A 30 2.86 16.22 18.04
CA LYS A 30 2.28 14.90 17.72
C LYS A 30 0.95 14.99 16.98
N GLU A 31 0.15 15.99 17.27
CA GLU A 31 -1.15 16.20 16.63
C GLU A 31 -1.02 16.67 15.18
N ILE A 32 -0.03 17.51 14.89
CA ILE A 32 0.22 18.12 13.58
C ILE A 32 0.99 17.16 12.67
N MET A 33 1.71 16.18 13.24
CA MET A 33 2.44 15.17 12.48
C MET A 33 1.57 14.39 11.49
N LYS A 34 0.25 14.30 11.72
CA LYS A 34 -0.70 13.66 10.80
C LYS A 34 -0.95 14.47 9.51
N ASP A 35 -0.71 15.78 9.56
CA ASP A 35 -0.99 16.74 8.49
C ASP A 35 0.27 17.08 7.67
N LEU A 36 1.41 16.47 7.98
CA LEU A 36 2.66 16.65 7.24
C LEU A 36 2.55 16.04 5.84
N THR A 37 2.64 16.90 4.82
CA THR A 37 2.77 16.50 3.42
C THR A 37 4.19 16.03 3.11
N ASP A 38 4.38 15.29 2.01
CA ASP A 38 5.71 14.83 1.60
C ASP A 38 6.68 15.99 1.34
N ASP A 39 6.19 17.14 0.88
CA ASP A 39 7.03 18.33 0.63
C ASP A 39 7.51 18.98 1.93
N LEU A 40 6.65 19.13 2.93
CA LEU A 40 7.06 19.59 4.26
C LEU A 40 8.03 18.59 4.91
N LEU A 41 7.78 17.29 4.72
CA LEU A 41 8.64 16.26 5.25
C LEU A 41 10.01 16.21 4.54
N LYS A 42 10.12 16.63 3.28
CA LYS A 42 11.41 16.83 2.59
C LYS A 42 12.23 17.96 3.22
N GLU A 43 11.59 19.04 3.65
CA GLU A 43 12.27 20.16 4.31
C GLU A 43 12.84 19.74 5.67
N ILE A 44 12.06 18.96 6.42
CA ILE A 44 12.43 18.53 7.78
C ILE A 44 13.39 17.32 7.73
N ILE A 45 13.14 16.36 6.85
CA ILE A 45 13.93 15.14 6.64
C ILE A 45 14.34 15.03 5.16
N PRO A 46 15.44 15.69 4.74
CA PRO A 46 15.85 15.72 3.34
C PRO A 46 16.22 14.34 2.80
N CYS A 47 16.88 13.54 3.63
CA CYS A 47 17.35 12.21 3.27
C CYS A 47 16.19 11.23 3.10
N VAL A 48 16.10 10.60 1.93
CA VAL A 48 15.01 9.69 1.57
C VAL A 48 14.90 8.53 2.55
N GLY A 49 16.01 7.89 2.93
CA GLY A 49 16.01 6.73 3.84
C GLY A 49 15.33 7.01 5.18
N PRO A 50 15.83 7.96 5.99
CA PRO A 50 15.21 8.38 7.23
C PRO A 50 13.75 8.84 7.06
N ARG A 51 13.42 9.50 5.94
CA ARG A 51 12.04 9.94 5.64
C ARG A 51 11.09 8.75 5.46
N ILE A 52 11.51 7.70 4.73
CA ILE A 52 10.73 6.47 4.60
C ILE A 52 10.57 5.77 5.97
N THR A 53 11.64 5.71 6.77
CA THR A 53 11.59 5.12 8.13
C THR A 53 10.58 5.83 9.01
N PHE A 54 10.62 7.16 9.03
CA PHE A 54 9.66 8.00 9.73
C PHE A 54 8.22 7.68 9.31
N MET A 55 7.92 7.70 8.00
CA MET A 55 6.56 7.45 7.50
C MET A 55 6.04 6.06 7.88
N LYS A 56 6.88 5.02 7.84
CA LYS A 56 6.50 3.67 8.25
C LYS A 56 6.20 3.60 9.75
N LYS A 57 7.05 4.21 10.58
CA LYS A 57 6.87 4.27 12.04
C LYS A 57 5.63 5.07 12.42
N TRP A 58 5.39 6.20 11.78
CA TRP A 58 4.22 7.04 12.00
C TRP A 58 2.91 6.30 11.69
N LYS A 59 2.82 5.64 10.53
CA LYS A 59 1.66 4.81 10.16
C LYS A 59 1.41 3.70 11.17
N THR A 60 2.48 3.05 11.64
CA THR A 60 2.38 1.97 12.64
C THR A 60 1.90 2.51 13.98
N HIS A 61 2.42 3.65 14.43
CA HIS A 61 2.06 4.29 15.69
C HIS A 61 0.58 4.73 15.70
N ILE A 62 0.08 5.32 14.61
CA ILE A 62 -1.34 5.66 14.47
C ILE A 62 -2.21 4.39 14.48
N ALA A 63 -1.82 3.34 13.76
CA ALA A 63 -2.59 2.10 13.71
C ALA A 63 -2.64 1.38 15.07
N MET A 64 -1.56 1.43 15.85
CA MET A 64 -1.50 0.90 17.22
C MET A 64 -2.36 1.73 18.17
N LYS A 65 -2.29 3.07 18.07
CA LYS A 65 -3.13 3.97 18.89
C LYS A 65 -4.62 3.70 18.67
N LYS A 66 -5.07 3.57 17.41
CA LYS A 66 -6.45 3.19 17.08
C LYS A 66 -6.87 1.84 17.66
N ARG A 67 -5.98 0.85 17.72
CA ARG A 67 -6.30 -0.46 18.33
C ARG A 67 -6.43 -0.40 19.84
N ASN A 68 -5.66 0.47 20.50
CA ASN A 68 -5.76 0.67 21.94
C ASN A 68 -6.97 1.53 22.32
N GLU A 69 -7.41 2.43 21.44
CA GLU A 69 -8.60 3.27 21.63
C GLU A 69 -9.92 2.52 21.33
N ASN A 70 -9.91 1.53 20.42
CA ASN A 70 -11.08 0.71 20.05
C ASN A 70 -11.61 -0.26 21.15
N ILE A 71 -11.21 -0.11 22.42
CA ILE A 71 -11.92 -0.75 23.56
C ILE A 71 -13.09 0.13 24.02
N GLU A 72 -13.11 1.42 23.67
CA GLU A 72 -14.23 2.31 23.99
C GLU A 72 -14.66 3.13 22.77
N GLU A 73 -15.91 2.89 22.37
CA GLU A 73 -16.76 3.68 21.49
C GLU A 73 -16.69 3.51 19.96
N SER A 74 -17.92 3.52 19.47
CA SER A 74 -18.44 3.07 18.18
C SER A 74 -18.35 4.16 17.12
N ASP A 75 -18.41 3.68 15.88
CA ASP A 75 -18.87 4.34 14.67
C ASP A 75 -17.96 5.30 13.87
N SER A 76 -17.69 4.82 12.65
CA SER A 76 -17.87 5.51 11.37
C SER A 76 -17.21 6.89 11.19
N GLU A 77 -16.17 6.95 10.36
CA GLU A 77 -16.26 7.57 9.03
C GLU A 77 -14.96 7.46 8.20
N SER A 78 -15.18 7.52 6.90
CA SER A 78 -14.29 7.32 5.76
C SER A 78 -13.20 8.38 5.59
N ILE A 79 -12.05 7.98 5.04
CA ILE A 79 -11.30 8.85 4.13
C ILE A 79 -10.83 8.06 2.91
N SER A 80 -11.21 8.59 1.76
CA SER A 80 -10.80 8.21 0.41
C SER A 80 -9.55 8.99 0.03
N THR A 81 -8.57 8.29 -0.52
CA THR A 81 -7.67 8.86 -1.53
C THR A 81 -7.15 7.70 -2.38
N ASP A 82 -7.60 7.70 -3.63
CA ASP A 82 -6.94 7.04 -4.74
C ASP A 82 -5.54 7.64 -4.90
N GLU A 83 -4.54 6.79 -5.17
CA GLU A 83 -3.64 6.93 -6.32
C GLU A 83 -2.85 5.62 -6.53
N ASN A 84 -2.51 5.40 -7.80
CA ASN A 84 -2.14 4.17 -8.48
C ASN A 84 -0.74 3.58 -8.16
N SER A 85 -0.52 2.35 -8.67
CA SER A 85 0.75 1.59 -8.82
C SER A 85 1.30 0.95 -7.54
N ASP A 86 1.62 -0.33 -7.43
CA ASP A 86 1.63 -1.48 -8.34
C ASP A 86 1.57 -2.77 -7.49
N ASP A 87 0.98 -3.82 -8.07
CA ASP A 87 1.23 -5.23 -7.75
C ASP A 87 0.87 -5.72 -6.32
N ALA A 88 -0.42 -5.70 -5.99
CA ALA A 88 -0.98 -6.37 -4.80
C ALA A 88 -0.72 -7.90 -4.78
N SER A 89 -0.30 -8.49 -5.90
CA SER A 89 -0.04 -9.93 -6.08
C SER A 89 1.21 -10.42 -5.33
N GLN A 90 2.16 -9.53 -5.01
CA GLN A 90 3.39 -9.94 -4.31
C GLN A 90 3.19 -10.18 -2.80
N TYR A 91 2.19 -9.55 -2.19
CA TYR A 91 1.99 -9.63 -0.73
C TYR A 91 1.36 -10.97 -0.29
N LEU A 92 0.82 -11.77 -1.21
CA LEU A 92 0.16 -13.03 -0.89
C LEU A 92 1.06 -14.27 -1.05
N ARG A 93 2.20 -14.18 -1.73
CA ARG A 93 3.04 -15.37 -2.00
C ARG A 93 3.95 -15.81 -0.85
N LYS A 94 3.89 -15.15 0.32
CA LYS A 94 4.64 -15.55 1.53
C LYS A 94 3.90 -15.32 2.84
N VAL A 95 2.57 -15.38 2.86
CA VAL A 95 1.86 -15.34 4.16
C VAL A 95 1.83 -16.76 4.72
N ASN A 96 2.83 -17.06 5.55
CA ASN A 96 2.75 -18.13 6.53
C ASN A 96 1.39 -18.01 7.25
N LYS A 97 0.64 -19.11 7.42
CA LYS A 97 -0.77 -19.15 7.89
C LYS A 97 -0.98 -18.63 9.33
N GLN A 98 -0.45 -17.47 9.68
CA GLN A 98 -0.85 -16.70 10.85
C GLN A 98 -2.17 -16.01 10.50
N LYS A 99 -3.17 -16.22 11.34
CA LYS A 99 -4.49 -15.60 11.26
C LYS A 99 -4.34 -14.07 11.37
N CYS A 100 -4.02 -13.41 10.27
CA CYS A 100 -4.02 -11.96 10.17
C CYS A 100 -5.43 -11.51 9.75
N PHE A 101 -6.03 -10.64 10.56
CA PHE A 101 -7.21 -9.89 10.14
C PHE A 101 -6.75 -8.90 9.07
N ILE A 102 -7.02 -9.23 7.82
CA ILE A 102 -6.94 -8.32 6.69
C ILE A 102 -8.25 -7.52 6.61
N ASP A 103 -8.16 -6.25 6.25
CA ASP A 103 -9.34 -5.42 6.05
C ASP A 103 -10.15 -5.93 4.85
N LYS A 104 -11.47 -5.67 4.88
CA LYS A 104 -12.40 -6.12 3.85
C LYS A 104 -11.96 -5.73 2.44
N ARG A 105 -11.44 -4.51 2.25
CA ARG A 105 -10.99 -4.03 0.93
C ARG A 105 -9.75 -4.79 0.45
N THR A 106 -8.78 -5.02 1.32
CA THR A 106 -7.60 -5.82 0.97
C THR A 106 -7.96 -7.26 0.65
N TYR A 107 -8.90 -7.87 1.39
CA TYR A 107 -9.41 -9.20 1.07
C TYR A 107 -10.13 -9.24 -0.28
N GLU A 108 -11.03 -8.29 -0.53
CA GLU A 108 -11.74 -8.20 -1.81
C GLU A 108 -10.77 -8.00 -2.98
N ARG A 109 -9.70 -7.20 -2.82
CA ARG A 109 -8.65 -7.07 -3.84
C ARG A 109 -7.86 -8.35 -4.05
N ALA A 110 -7.55 -9.08 -2.98
CA ALA A 110 -6.84 -10.36 -3.05
C ALA A 110 -7.65 -11.44 -3.79
N LEU A 111 -8.98 -11.37 -3.71
CA LEU A 111 -9.90 -12.25 -4.44
C LEU A 111 -10.09 -11.86 -5.91
N ARG A 112 -9.67 -10.66 -6.32
CA ARG A 112 -9.85 -10.24 -7.72
C ARG A 112 -8.98 -11.11 -8.63
N PRO A 113 -9.52 -11.60 -9.75
CA PRO A 113 -8.74 -12.38 -10.70
C PRO A 113 -7.58 -11.56 -11.27
N ASN A 114 -6.36 -12.11 -11.19
CA ASN A 114 -5.20 -11.46 -11.78
C ASN A 114 -5.15 -11.76 -13.29
N VAL A 115 -5.49 -10.77 -14.10
CA VAL A 115 -5.54 -10.88 -15.57
C VAL A 115 -4.22 -11.40 -16.16
N LYS A 116 -3.07 -10.97 -15.61
CA LYS A 116 -1.76 -11.41 -16.08
C LYS A 116 -1.56 -12.91 -15.80
N GLU A 117 -1.91 -13.36 -14.61
CA GLU A 117 -1.84 -14.79 -14.26
C GLU A 117 -2.77 -15.62 -15.15
N ILE A 118 -4.00 -15.15 -15.38
CA ILE A 118 -4.98 -15.80 -16.27
C ILE A 118 -4.41 -15.95 -17.69
N ILE A 119 -3.93 -14.86 -18.29
CA ILE A 119 -3.38 -14.90 -19.66
C ILE A 119 -2.15 -15.81 -19.73
N THR A 120 -1.30 -15.81 -18.70
CA THR A 120 -0.11 -16.69 -18.70
C THR A 120 -0.39 -18.16 -18.41
N SER A 121 -1.58 -18.49 -17.91
CA SER A 121 -1.99 -19.87 -17.64
C SER A 121 -2.16 -20.68 -18.93
N THR A 122 -2.67 -20.06 -19.99
CA THR A 122 -2.90 -20.71 -21.28
C THR A 122 -1.68 -20.59 -22.20
N GLU A 123 -1.50 -21.58 -23.07
CA GLU A 123 -0.41 -21.55 -24.06
C GLU A 123 -0.58 -20.41 -25.06
N GLN A 124 -1.80 -20.23 -25.57
CA GLN A 124 -2.15 -19.14 -26.49
C GLN A 124 -1.86 -17.78 -25.87
N GLY A 125 -2.25 -17.55 -24.61
CA GLY A 125 -1.99 -16.29 -23.93
C GLY A 125 -0.49 -16.03 -23.73
N ARG A 126 0.33 -17.06 -23.42
CA ARG A 126 1.80 -16.94 -23.36
C ARG A 126 2.41 -16.53 -24.71
N VAL A 127 1.92 -17.07 -25.82
CA VAL A 127 2.37 -16.70 -27.17
C VAL A 127 2.05 -15.24 -27.46
N ILE A 128 0.82 -14.82 -27.15
CA ILE A 128 0.35 -13.44 -27.35
C ILE A 128 1.20 -12.44 -26.54
N VAL A 129 1.46 -12.74 -25.26
CA VAL A 129 2.30 -11.88 -24.38
C VAL A 129 3.74 -11.78 -24.90
N ARG A 130 4.30 -12.86 -25.44
CA ARG A 130 5.64 -12.81 -26.05
C ARG A 130 5.64 -11.98 -27.33
N ALA A 131 4.63 -12.13 -28.18
CA ALA A 131 4.51 -11.37 -29.42
C ALA A 131 4.38 -9.86 -29.16
N TYR A 132 3.64 -9.47 -28.12
CA TYR A 132 3.43 -8.06 -27.77
C TYR A 132 4.73 -7.30 -27.45
N LYS A 133 5.77 -7.97 -26.96
CA LYS A 133 7.07 -7.33 -26.68
C LYS A 133 7.73 -6.73 -27.90
N ASN A 134 7.41 -7.25 -29.09
CA ASN A 134 8.07 -6.90 -30.34
C ASN A 134 7.17 -6.10 -31.28
N GLN A 135 5.84 -6.16 -31.11
CA GLN A 135 4.87 -5.52 -32.00
C GLN A 135 3.52 -5.30 -31.30
N PRO A 136 2.72 -4.31 -31.73
CA PRO A 136 1.37 -4.11 -31.20
C PRO A 136 0.48 -5.32 -31.48
N LEU A 137 -0.47 -5.56 -30.57
CA LEU A 137 -1.40 -6.69 -30.67
C LEU A 137 -2.36 -6.54 -31.85
N SER A 138 -2.53 -7.61 -32.62
CA SER A 138 -3.56 -7.68 -33.65
C SER A 138 -4.96 -7.65 -33.02
N ARG A 139 -5.98 -7.31 -33.83
CA ARG A 139 -7.38 -7.38 -33.38
C ARG A 139 -7.75 -8.79 -32.91
N GLN A 140 -7.29 -9.81 -33.63
CA GLN A 140 -7.55 -11.21 -33.28
C GLN A 140 -6.92 -11.55 -31.91
N ALA A 141 -5.64 -11.23 -31.72
CA ALA A 141 -4.96 -11.51 -30.45
C ALA A 141 -5.61 -10.80 -29.24
N ARG A 142 -6.21 -9.61 -29.45
CA ARG A 142 -7.00 -8.94 -28.41
C ARG A 142 -8.31 -9.67 -28.09
N ASN A 143 -9.01 -10.17 -29.11
CA ASN A 143 -10.21 -10.98 -28.91
C ASN A 143 -9.88 -12.29 -28.18
N ASP A 144 -8.79 -12.96 -28.57
CA ASP A 144 -8.34 -14.20 -27.94
C ASP A 144 -8.02 -13.97 -26.45
N ILE A 145 -7.39 -12.83 -26.09
CA ILE A 145 -7.18 -12.44 -24.68
C ILE A 145 -8.52 -12.32 -23.94
N ILE A 146 -9.52 -11.67 -24.56
CA ILE A 146 -10.84 -11.46 -23.94
C ILE A 146 -11.52 -12.81 -23.69
N GLU A 147 -11.50 -13.72 -24.66
CA GLU A 147 -12.06 -15.07 -24.50
C GLU A 147 -11.39 -15.82 -23.34
N ILE A 148 -10.05 -15.83 -23.30
CA ILE A 148 -9.28 -16.47 -22.21
C ILE A 148 -9.69 -15.91 -20.84
N VAL A 149 -9.89 -14.60 -20.72
CA VAL A 149 -10.27 -13.95 -19.46
C VAL A 149 -11.71 -14.29 -19.08
N ILE A 150 -12.64 -14.21 -20.03
CA ILE A 150 -14.07 -14.52 -19.78
C ILE A 150 -14.23 -15.98 -19.36
N ASP A 151 -13.61 -16.92 -20.08
CA ASP A 151 -13.68 -18.34 -19.77
C ASP A 151 -13.13 -18.65 -18.36
N SER A 152 -12.02 -18.01 -17.99
CA SER A 152 -11.45 -18.14 -16.65
C SER A 152 -12.42 -17.63 -15.57
N ILE A 153 -13.07 -16.48 -15.79
CA ILE A 153 -14.02 -15.92 -14.83
C ILE A 153 -15.25 -16.81 -14.71
N ILE A 154 -15.86 -17.24 -15.82
CA ILE A 154 -17.06 -18.07 -15.83
C ILE A 154 -16.81 -19.40 -15.12
N ASN A 155 -15.66 -20.04 -15.36
CA ASN A 155 -15.33 -21.32 -14.74
C ASN A 155 -15.06 -21.19 -13.23
N ASN A 156 -14.56 -20.05 -12.76
CA ASN A 156 -14.37 -19.80 -11.33
C ASN A 156 -15.68 -19.47 -10.58
N VAL A 157 -16.74 -19.03 -11.27
CA VAL A 157 -18.05 -18.73 -10.65
C VAL A 157 -18.91 -19.98 -10.45
N LYS A 158 -18.63 -21.07 -11.18
CA LYS A 158 -19.38 -22.33 -11.11
C LYS A 158 -18.83 -23.34 -10.08
N GLY A 159 -17.85 -22.94 -9.26
CA GLY A 159 -17.23 -23.75 -8.21
C GLY A 159 -17.88 -23.56 -6.85
#